data_AF-A0A7V8NV90-F1
#
_entry.id   AF-A0A7V8NV90-F1
#
_cell.length_a   1.000
_cell.length_b   1.000
_cell.length_c   1.000
_cell.angle_alpha   90.00
_cell.angle_beta   90.00
_cell.angle_gamma   90.00
#
_symmetry.space_group_name_H-M   'P 1'
#
loop_
_entity.id
_entity.type
_entity.pdbx_description
1 polymer ?
#
loop_
_entity_poly.entity_id
_entity_poly.type
_entity_poly.pdbx_seq_one_letter_code
_entity_poly.pdbx_strand_id
1 'polypeptide(L)'
;KHIEKVLRSAIANAERKADEAGAPLDVDELYVSNCFVNEGPRWKRLRPAPMGRAFRYQKRTAHLWVGVAEHHVAAAERVATNVAEAEAQKGVRGTARRVRKALTGKQAPPKKGKK
;
A
#
# COMPACT_ATOMS: atom_id res chain seq x y z
N LYS A 1 -12.76 -18.40 11.15
CA LYS A 1 -11.27 -18.42 11.32
C LYS A 1 -10.49 -17.95 10.10
N HIS A 2 -10.76 -18.38 8.85
CA HIS A 2 -9.91 -17.94 7.70
C HIS A 2 -9.95 -16.43 7.43
N ILE A 3 -11.14 -15.81 7.46
CA ILE A 3 -11.29 -14.36 7.23
C ILE A 3 -10.56 -13.55 8.30
N GLU A 4 -10.74 -13.89 9.57
CA GLU A 4 -10.05 -13.27 10.71
C GLU A 4 -8.52 -13.34 10.57
N LYS A 5 -7.97 -14.49 10.17
CA LYS A 5 -6.52 -14.64 9.94
C LYS A 5 -6.03 -13.73 8.81
N VAL A 6 -6.79 -13.64 7.72
CA VAL A 6 -6.45 -12.77 6.59
C VAL A 6 -6.53 -11.30 6.99
N LEU A 7 -7.54 -10.90 7.76
CA LEU A 7 -7.67 -9.54 8.28
C LEU A 7 -6.51 -9.15 9.19
N ARG A 8 -6.16 -10.00 10.17
CA ARG A 8 -4.98 -9.77 11.04
C ARG A 8 -3.69 -9.67 10.24
N SER A 9 -3.52 -10.52 9.21
CA SER A 9 -2.37 -10.43 8.32
C SER A 9 -2.38 -9.16 7.47
N ALA A 10 -3.55 -8.66 7.07
CA ALA A 10 -3.69 -7.43 6.30
C ALA A 10 -3.30 -6.20 7.14
N ILE A 11 -3.72 -6.15 8.41
CA ILE A 11 -3.32 -5.12 9.37
C ILE A 11 -1.80 -5.13 9.57
N ALA A 12 -1.20 -6.28 9.86
CA ALA A 12 0.25 -6.40 10.03
C ALA A 12 1.05 -6.05 8.77
N ASN A 13 0.47 -6.24 7.58
CA ASN A 13 1.08 -5.80 6.32
C ASN A 13 0.98 -4.27 6.14
N ALA A 14 -0.07 -3.64 6.66
CA ALA A 14 -0.24 -2.19 6.62
C ALA A 14 0.73 -1.49 7.59
N GLU A 15 0.84 -1.98 8.84
CA GLU A 15 1.81 -1.52 9.84
C GLU A 15 3.23 -1.52 9.29
N ARG A 16 3.69 -2.65 8.76
CA ARG A 16 5.04 -2.77 8.18
C ARG A 16 5.29 -1.77 7.05
N LYS A 17 4.30 -1.55 6.18
CA LYS A 17 4.45 -0.58 5.08
C LYS A 17 4.53 0.86 5.59
N ALA A 18 3.83 1.17 6.67
CA ALA A 18 3.89 2.47 7.31
C ALA A 18 5.24 2.70 8.00
N ASP A 19 5.76 1.68 8.70
CA ASP A 19 7.10 1.69 9.29
C ASP A 19 8.18 1.94 8.22
N GLU A 20 8.10 1.23 7.08
CA GLU A 20 9.02 1.43 5.95
C GLU A 20 8.92 2.83 5.33
N ALA A 21 7.71 3.41 5.32
CA ALA A 21 7.48 4.77 4.81
C ALA A 21 7.83 5.88 5.81
N GLY A 22 8.12 5.53 7.07
CA GLY A 22 8.39 6.48 8.15
C GLY A 22 7.16 7.32 8.54
N ALA A 23 5.95 6.86 8.21
CA ALA A 23 4.69 7.52 8.55
C ALA A 23 4.00 6.75 9.68
N PRO A 24 3.62 7.40 10.79
CA PRO A 24 2.88 6.72 11.85
C PRO A 24 1.48 6.35 11.36
N LEU A 25 1.13 5.06 11.45
CA LEU A 25 -0.18 4.54 11.10
C LEU A 25 -0.93 4.17 12.38
N ASP A 26 -2.07 4.82 12.62
CA ASP A 26 -3.04 4.35 13.62
C ASP A 26 -3.85 3.17 13.07
N VAL A 27 -3.84 2.05 13.80
CA VAL A 27 -4.52 0.80 13.44
C VAL A 27 -6.03 0.91 13.58
N ASP A 28 -6.51 1.73 14.54
CA ASP A 28 -7.94 1.86 14.82
C ASP A 28 -8.67 2.68 13.75
N GLU A 29 -7.94 3.47 12.95
CA GLU A 29 -8.47 4.25 11.83
C GLU A 29 -8.55 3.46 10.51
N LEU A 30 -8.05 2.22 10.47
CA LEU A 30 -8.14 1.37 9.28
C LEU A 30 -9.56 0.84 9.10
N TYR A 31 -10.03 0.87 7.86
CA TYR A 31 -11.26 0.20 7.46
C TYR A 31 -11.01 -0.73 6.26
N VAL A 32 -11.92 -1.69 6.08
CA VAL A 32 -11.89 -2.59 4.93
C VAL A 32 -12.43 -1.85 3.72
N SER A 33 -11.55 -1.51 2.78
CA SER A 33 -11.93 -0.81 1.55
C SER A 33 -12.57 -1.75 0.53
N ASN A 34 -12.04 -2.96 0.42
CA ASN A 34 -12.38 -3.91 -0.64
C ASN A 34 -12.27 -5.34 -0.10
N CYS A 35 -13.31 -6.15 -0.32
CA CYS A 35 -13.32 -7.56 0.08
C CYS A 35 -13.96 -8.39 -1.03
N PHE A 36 -13.18 -9.28 -1.65
CA PHE A 36 -13.64 -10.11 -2.76
C PHE A 36 -13.27 -11.57 -2.54
N VAL A 37 -14.14 -12.46 -3.02
CA VAL A 37 -13.92 -13.91 -3.04
C VAL A 37 -13.99 -14.39 -4.47
N ASN A 38 -12.84 -14.75 -5.01
CA ASN A 38 -12.71 -15.23 -6.38
C ASN A 38 -12.71 -16.75 -6.41
N GLU A 39 -13.15 -17.33 -7.53
CA GLU A 39 -13.06 -18.77 -7.74
C GLU A 39 -11.60 -19.18 -7.93
N GLY A 40 -11.18 -20.24 -7.23
CA GLY A 40 -9.87 -20.85 -7.36
C GLY A 40 -9.90 -22.07 -8.28
N PRO A 41 -8.75 -22.78 -8.43
CA PRO A 41 -8.67 -23.98 -9.24
C PRO A 41 -9.71 -25.03 -8.86
N ARG A 42 -10.39 -25.58 -9.89
CA ARG A 42 -11.38 -26.64 -9.71
C ARG A 42 -10.76 -28.01 -9.95
N TRP A 43 -10.75 -28.84 -8.92
CA TRP A 43 -10.20 -30.18 -9.00
C TRP A 43 -11.24 -31.19 -9.44
N LYS A 44 -10.94 -31.96 -10.49
CA LYS A 44 -11.82 -33.03 -10.99
C LYS A 44 -11.72 -34.26 -10.08
N ARG A 45 -12.86 -34.78 -9.64
CA ARG A 45 -12.97 -36.03 -8.86
C ARG A 45 -14.11 -36.87 -9.41
N LEU A 46 -14.07 -38.17 -9.14
CA LEU A 46 -15.05 -39.13 -9.62
C LEU A 46 -15.76 -39.75 -8.41
N ARG A 47 -17.07 -39.87 -8.49
CA ARG A 47 -17.89 -40.58 -7.49
C ARG A 47 -18.53 -41.78 -8.17
N PRO A 48 -18.44 -42.99 -7.57
CA PRO A 48 -19.13 -44.16 -8.11
C PRO A 48 -20.64 -43.92 -8.13
N ALA A 49 -21.29 -44.33 -9.22
CA ALA A 49 -22.73 -44.21 -9.42
C ALA A 49 -23.31 -45.58 -9.85
N PRO A 50 -24.63 -45.78 -9.77
CA PRO A 50 -25.26 -47.05 -10.12
C PRO A 50 -25.02 -47.46 -11.58
N MET A 51 -25.13 -48.76 -11.87
CA MET A 51 -25.01 -49.34 -13.21
C MET A 51 -23.64 -49.09 -13.88
N GLY A 52 -22.54 -49.19 -13.12
CA GLY A 52 -21.18 -49.02 -13.66
C GLY A 52 -20.87 -47.59 -14.13
N ARG A 53 -21.70 -46.61 -13.75
CA ARG A 53 -21.53 -45.21 -14.15
C ARG A 53 -20.61 -44.50 -13.17
N ALA A 54 -19.98 -43.43 -13.65
CA ALA A 54 -19.11 -42.61 -12.85
C ALA A 54 -19.49 -41.13 -13.01
N PHE A 55 -19.89 -40.50 -11.91
CA PHE A 55 -20.25 -39.09 -11.92
C PHE A 55 -19.06 -38.23 -11.57
N ARG A 56 -18.79 -37.23 -12.40
CA ARG A 56 -17.73 -36.26 -12.14
C ARG A 56 -18.25 -35.17 -11.22
N TYR A 57 -17.57 -34.95 -10.11
CA TYR A 57 -17.78 -33.77 -9.28
C TYR A 57 -16.50 -32.94 -9.20
N GLN A 58 -16.65 -31.64 -9.02
CA GLN A 58 -15.54 -30.71 -8.89
C GLN A 58 -15.40 -30.30 -7.42
N LYS A 59 -14.20 -30.48 -6.83
CA LYS A 59 -13.87 -29.81 -5.58
C LYS A 59 -13.48 -28.36 -5.91
N ARG A 60 -14.28 -27.43 -5.42
CA ARG A 60 -14.08 -25.98 -5.62
C ARG A 60 -13.17 -25.43 -4.52
N THR A 61 -12.28 -24.53 -4.91
CA THR A 61 -11.48 -23.72 -4.00
C THR A 61 -11.78 -22.24 -4.26
N ALA A 62 -11.41 -21.35 -3.34
CA ALA A 62 -11.63 -19.93 -3.48
C ALA A 62 -10.39 -19.15 -3.01
N HIS A 63 -10.17 -17.98 -3.61
CA HIS A 63 -9.16 -17.03 -3.19
C HIS A 63 -9.85 -15.84 -2.50
N LEU A 64 -9.42 -15.54 -1.27
CA LEU A 64 -9.90 -14.38 -0.53
C LEU A 64 -8.93 -13.22 -0.73
N TRP A 65 -9.47 -12.06 -1.09
CA TRP A 65 -8.72 -10.82 -1.20
C TRP A 65 -9.33 -9.78 -0.25
N VAL A 66 -8.49 -9.17 0.58
CA VAL A 66 -8.88 -8.17 1.56
C VAL A 66 -7.94 -6.98 1.45
N GLY A 67 -8.52 -5.81 1.20
CA GLY A 67 -7.83 -4.53 1.18
C GLY A 67 -8.26 -3.69 2.39
N VAL A 68 -7.27 -3.12 3.07
CA VAL A 68 -7.46 -2.15 4.15
C VAL A 68 -6.95 -0.78 3.70
N ALA A 69 -7.66 0.27 4.09
CA ALA A 69 -7.32 1.66 3.81
C ALA A 69 -7.58 2.52 5.04
N GLU A 70 -6.93 3.68 5.09
CA GLU A 70 -7.19 4.70 6.11
C GLU A 70 -8.50 5.42 5.82
N HIS A 71 -9.32 5.63 6.85
CA HIS A 71 -10.56 6.37 6.73
C HIS A 71 -10.31 7.76 6.10
N HIS A 72 -11.19 8.17 5.18
CA HIS A 72 -11.01 9.37 4.35
C HIS A 72 -10.78 10.67 5.15
N VAL A 73 -11.24 10.72 6.40
CA VAL A 73 -11.01 11.84 7.33
C VAL A 73 -9.55 11.87 7.80
N ALA A 74 -8.99 10.73 8.22
CA ALA A 74 -7.61 10.61 8.65
C ALA A 74 -6.60 10.84 7.50
N ALA A 75 -6.93 10.35 6.30
CA ALA A 75 -6.11 10.58 5.12
C ALA A 75 -6.01 12.08 4.74
N ALA A 76 -7.10 12.84 4.89
CA ALA A 76 -7.12 14.27 4.62
C ALA A 76 -6.27 15.06 5.64
N GLU A 77 -6.36 14.70 6.92
CA GLU A 77 -5.57 15.31 7.99
C GLU A 77 -4.07 15.02 7.83
N ARG A 78 -3.70 13.79 7.46
CA ARG A 78 -2.30 13.40 7.19
C ARG A 78 -1.72 14.06 5.94
N VAL A 79 -2.52 14.26 4.89
CA VAL A 79 -2.07 15.01 3.71
C VAL A 79 -1.82 16.47 4.09
N ALA A 80 -2.66 17.06 4.93
CA ALA A 80 -2.47 18.42 5.40
C ALA A 80 -1.19 18.58 6.25
N THR A 81 -0.91 17.64 7.16
CA THR A 81 0.32 17.67 7.99
C THR A 81 1.58 17.44 7.17
N ASN A 82 1.57 16.46 6.25
CA ASN A 82 2.72 16.20 5.37
C ASN A 82 3.02 17.36 4.42
N VAL A 83 2.00 18.05 3.91
CA VAL A 83 2.18 19.26 3.08
C VAL A 83 2.81 20.39 3.91
N ALA A 84 2.35 20.57 5.16
CA ALA A 84 2.91 21.57 6.07
C ALA A 84 4.38 21.26 6.43
N GLU A 85 4.71 20.00 6.72
CA GLU A 85 6.09 19.56 7.00
C GLU A 85 7.01 19.70 5.78
N ALA A 86 6.51 19.37 4.58
CA ALA A 86 7.24 19.55 3.33
C ALA A 86 7.50 21.04 3.00
N GLU A 87 6.57 21.93 3.35
CA GLU A 87 6.74 23.38 3.21
C GLU A 87 7.74 23.95 4.22
N ALA A 88 7.73 23.48 5.47
CA ALA A 88 8.74 23.83 6.47
C ALA A 88 10.16 23.39 6.05
N GLN A 89 10.30 22.19 5.47
CA GLN A 89 11.58 21.65 5.02
C GLN A 89 12.13 22.36 3.77
N LYS A 90 11.30 22.98 2.92
CA LYS A 90 11.77 23.76 1.75
C LYS A 90 12.68 24.92 2.16
N GLY A 91 12.41 25.58 3.29
CA GLY A 91 13.26 26.65 3.83
C GLY A 91 14.65 26.17 4.24
N VAL A 92 14.70 25.04 4.96
CA VAL A 92 15.95 24.41 5.43
C VAL A 92 16.76 23.81 4.27
N ARG A 93 16.09 23.25 3.26
CA ARG A 93 16.75 22.74 2.05
C ARG A 93 17.34 23.86 1.19
N GLY A 94 16.69 25.04 1.18
CA GLY A 94 17.20 26.25 0.54
C GLY A 94 18.47 26.80 1.20
N THR A 95 18.50 26.87 2.53
CA THR A 95 19.69 27.27 3.29
C THR A 95 20.81 26.24 3.19
N ALA A 96 20.53 24.94 3.34
CA ALA A 96 21.51 23.86 3.17
C ALA A 96 22.10 23.83 1.74
N ARG A 97 21.29 24.10 0.70
CA ARG A 97 21.77 24.22 -0.68
C ARG A 97 22.64 25.45 -0.89
N ARG A 98 22.34 26.59 -0.26
CA ARG A 98 23.18 27.80 -0.28
C ARG A 98 24.51 27.58 0.45
N VAL A 99 24.49 26.96 1.62
CA VAL A 99 25.69 26.63 2.40
C VAL A 99 26.59 25.65 1.64
N ARG A 100 26.02 24.59 1.05
CA ARG A 100 26.77 23.67 0.16
C ARG A 100 27.36 24.37 -1.06
N LYS A 101 26.65 25.33 -1.66
CA LYS A 101 27.14 26.13 -2.80
C LYS A 101 28.26 27.10 -2.40
N ALA A 102 28.21 27.65 -1.19
CA ALA A 102 29.25 28.53 -0.64
C ALA A 102 30.53 27.75 -0.29
N LEU A 103 30.38 26.56 0.32
CA LEU A 103 31.50 25.68 0.67
C LEU A 103 32.23 25.07 -0.54
N THR A 104 31.52 24.83 -1.65
CA THR A 104 32.10 24.17 -2.85
C THR A 104 32.76 25.15 -3.82
N GLY A 105 32.79 26.46 -3.54
CA GLY A 105 33.58 27.46 -4.27
C GLY A 105 33.37 27.55 -5.79
N LYS A 106 32.35 26.91 -6.36
CA LYS A 106 32.11 26.90 -7.81
C LYS A 106 31.13 28.00 -8.20
N GLN A 107 31.67 29.10 -8.76
CA GLN A 107 30.88 30.07 -9.50
C GLN A 107 30.16 29.38 -10.67
N ALA A 108 28.87 29.66 -10.82
CA ALA A 108 28.08 29.16 -11.95
C ALA A 108 28.51 29.90 -13.23
N PRO A 109 28.64 29.22 -14.38
CA PRO A 109 29.02 29.88 -15.63
C PRO A 109 27.91 30.86 -16.07
N PRO A 110 28.28 32.02 -16.68
CA PRO A 110 27.30 33.03 -17.06
C PRO A 110 26.38 32.50 -18.16
N LYS A 111 25.06 32.70 -17.98
CA LYS A 111 24.05 32.36 -18.98
C LYS A 111 24.29 33.23 -20.21
N LYS A 112 24.72 32.63 -21.33
CA LYS A 112 24.78 33.30 -22.64
C LYS A 112 23.40 33.83 -23.00
N GLY A 113 23.32 35.15 -23.13
CA GLY A 113 22.14 35.86 -23.61
C GLY A 113 21.80 35.47 -25.04
N LYS A 114 20.50 35.39 -25.32
CA LYS A 114 19.93 35.18 -26.64
C LYS A 114 20.46 36.23 -27.63
N LYS A 115 20.87 35.78 -28.80
CA LYS A 115 20.65 36.48 -30.07
C LYS A 115 19.68 35.62 -30.87
#